data_AF-A0A445LEI8-F1
#
_entry.id   AF-A0A445LEI8-F1
#
_cell.length_a   1.000
_cell.length_b   1.000
_cell.length_c   1.000
_cell.angle_alpha   90.00
_cell.angle_beta   90.00
_cell.angle_gamma   90.00
#
_symmetry.space_group_name_H-M   'P 1'
#
loop_
_entity.id
_entity.type
_entity.pdbx_description
1 polymer ?
#
loop_
_entity_poly.entity_id
_entity_poly.type
_entity_poly.pdbx_seq_one_letter_code
_entity_poly.pdbx_strand_id
1 'polypeptide(L)'
;KSKLPLVGNTAPDFEAEAVFDLEFIKHNWQNCMDSVFLFFSETCYKELEFQTDRKSGGLGHLKYPLVSDITKSTSKSYGVLIPDQGIALRGLFIIDKEGVIQHSTINNLAIGRSVDETKITLQALQYVQENPDEVCPAGWKPGEKSMKPDPKLSKDYFAAV
;
A
#
# COMPACT_ATOMS: atom_id res chain seq x y z
N LYS A 1 -20.37 9.37 -11.60
CA LYS A 1 -19.53 9.32 -10.38
C LYS A 1 -18.53 8.20 -10.57
N SER A 2 -17.24 8.49 -10.75
CA SER A 2 -16.23 7.43 -10.87
C SER A 2 -16.17 6.68 -9.54
N LYS A 3 -16.39 5.36 -9.60
CA LYS A 3 -16.20 4.43 -8.47
C LYS A 3 -14.70 4.28 -8.23
N LEU A 4 -14.07 5.32 -7.68
CA LEU A 4 -12.71 5.16 -7.16
C LEU A 4 -12.78 4.13 -6.02
N PRO A 5 -11.86 3.18 -5.94
CA PRO A 5 -11.90 2.16 -4.93
C PRO A 5 -11.62 2.83 -3.57
N LEU A 6 -12.58 2.70 -2.66
CA LEU A 6 -12.43 3.13 -1.27
C LEU A 6 -12.10 1.90 -0.42
N VAL A 7 -11.59 2.13 0.80
CA VAL A 7 -11.46 1.08 1.81
C VAL A 7 -12.77 0.28 1.90
N GLY A 8 -12.65 -1.05 1.91
CA GLY A 8 -13.76 -2.01 1.86
C GLY A 8 -14.20 -2.46 0.47
N ASN A 9 -13.59 -1.95 -0.61
CA ASN A 9 -13.84 -2.42 -1.98
C ASN A 9 -12.70 -3.28 -2.51
N THR A 10 -12.99 -4.16 -3.46
CA THR A 10 -11.98 -4.89 -4.23
C THR A 10 -11.01 -3.91 -4.90
N ALA A 11 -9.72 -4.17 -4.75
CA ALA A 11 -8.66 -3.41 -5.38
C ALA A 11 -8.74 -3.54 -6.92
N PRO A 12 -8.59 -2.43 -7.67
CA PRO A 12 -8.52 -2.51 -9.12
C PRO A 12 -7.35 -3.39 -9.55
N ASP A 13 -7.64 -4.24 -10.51
CA ASP A 13 -6.62 -5.02 -11.19
C ASP A 13 -5.73 -4.14 -12.08
N PHE A 14 -4.53 -4.61 -12.37
CA PHE A 14 -3.59 -3.91 -13.23
C PHE A 14 -2.66 -4.87 -13.98
N GLU A 15 -2.32 -4.48 -15.21
CA GLU A 15 -1.26 -5.09 -15.99
C GLU A 15 -0.14 -4.07 -16.15
N ALA A 16 1.07 -4.42 -15.72
CA ALA A 16 2.20 -3.51 -15.77
C ALA A 16 3.53 -4.25 -15.94
N GLU A 17 4.46 -3.57 -16.59
CA GLU A 17 5.86 -3.98 -16.68
C GLU A 17 6.54 -3.67 -15.34
N ALA A 18 7.23 -4.64 -14.76
CA ALA A 18 8.00 -4.45 -13.54
C ALA A 18 9.48 -4.76 -13.76
N VAL A 19 10.32 -4.08 -13.00
CA VAL A 19 11.74 -4.41 -12.85
C VAL A 19 11.93 -5.05 -11.48
N PHE A 20 12.50 -6.25 -11.48
CA PHE A 20 12.92 -6.95 -10.26
C PHE A 20 14.34 -7.48 -10.47
N ASP A 21 15.25 -7.11 -9.58
CA ASP A 21 16.67 -7.50 -9.65
C ASP A 21 17.31 -7.33 -11.04
N LEU A 22 17.10 -6.16 -11.66
CA LEU A 22 17.57 -5.82 -13.02
C LEU A 22 16.94 -6.61 -14.18
N GLU A 23 15.96 -7.46 -13.92
CA GLU A 23 15.22 -8.18 -14.96
C GLU A 23 13.83 -7.57 -15.20
N PHE A 24 13.45 -7.48 -16.48
CA PHE A 24 12.11 -7.04 -16.89
C PHE A 24 11.13 -8.20 -16.84
N ILE A 25 10.09 -8.05 -16.04
CA ILE A 25 9.04 -9.06 -15.88
C ILE A 25 7.72 -8.44 -16.34
N LYS A 26 7.11 -9.04 -17.36
CA LYS A 26 5.69 -8.84 -17.70
C LYS A 26 4.88 -9.86 -16.94
N HIS A 27 4.04 -9.40 -16.01
CA HIS A 27 3.17 -10.27 -15.24
C HIS A 27 1.78 -9.65 -15.14
N ASN A 28 0.75 -10.51 -15.17
CA ASN A 28 -0.59 -10.14 -14.76
C ASN A 28 -0.65 -10.38 -13.24
N TRP A 29 -0.86 -9.31 -12.47
CA TRP A 29 -0.57 -9.28 -11.04
C TRP A 29 -1.76 -9.68 -10.15
N GLN A 30 -2.76 -10.37 -10.72
CA GLN A 30 -3.98 -10.81 -10.01
C GLN A 30 -3.70 -11.68 -8.76
N ASN A 31 -2.52 -12.30 -8.64
CA ASN A 31 -2.20 -13.33 -7.62
C ASN A 31 -0.99 -13.01 -6.73
N CYS A 32 -0.48 -11.78 -6.71
CA CYS A 32 0.64 -11.45 -5.83
C CYS A 32 0.18 -11.07 -4.43
N MET A 33 -0.37 -12.06 -3.74
CA MET A 33 -0.58 -12.02 -2.30
C MET A 33 0.79 -12.02 -1.61
N ASP A 34 0.93 -11.24 -0.53
CA ASP A 34 2.16 -11.09 0.27
C ASP A 34 3.33 -10.33 -0.39
N SER A 35 3.06 -9.41 -1.33
CA SER A 35 4.09 -8.62 -2.02
C SER A 35 3.94 -7.12 -1.82
N VAL A 36 5.07 -6.41 -1.74
CA VAL A 36 5.12 -4.93 -1.77
C VAL A 36 5.44 -4.51 -3.20
N PHE A 37 4.64 -3.60 -3.75
CA PHE A 37 4.86 -3.01 -5.07
C PHE A 37 5.09 -1.52 -4.96
N LEU A 38 6.04 -1.00 -5.73
CA LEU A 38 6.25 0.43 -5.86
C LEU A 38 5.96 0.86 -7.30
N PHE A 39 4.93 1.70 -7.48
CA PHE A 39 4.50 2.17 -8.80
C PHE A 39 5.07 3.53 -9.14
N PHE A 40 5.42 3.71 -10.42
CA PHE A 40 5.80 4.98 -11.01
C PHE A 40 4.98 5.26 -12.27
N SER A 41 4.49 6.49 -12.40
CA SER A 41 3.70 6.96 -13.56
C SER A 41 4.55 7.31 -14.78
N GLU A 42 5.86 7.17 -14.66
CA GLU A 42 6.83 7.47 -15.70
C GLU A 42 7.72 6.25 -15.94
N THR A 43 8.34 6.20 -17.11
CA THR A 43 9.39 5.24 -17.42
C THR A 43 10.59 5.47 -16.50
N CYS A 44 10.71 4.71 -15.41
CA CYS A 44 11.94 4.60 -14.59
C CYS A 44 13.14 3.97 -15.34
N TYR A 45 13.05 3.83 -16.67
CA TYR A 45 14.05 3.23 -17.57
C TYR A 45 15.32 4.07 -17.75
N LYS A 46 15.58 5.07 -16.91
CA LYS A 46 16.98 5.50 -16.80
C LYS A 46 17.68 4.41 -16.00
N GLU A 47 18.26 3.42 -16.70
CA GLU A 47 19.17 2.39 -16.16
C GLU A 47 20.16 2.97 -15.13
N LEU A 48 20.47 4.26 -15.29
CA LEU A 48 21.23 5.11 -14.36
C LEU A 48 20.67 5.14 -12.93
N GLU A 49 19.35 5.26 -12.67
CA GLU A 49 18.84 5.45 -11.30
C GLU A 49 18.88 4.17 -10.44
N PHE A 50 18.76 2.99 -11.05
CA PHE A 50 18.85 1.71 -10.34
C PHE A 50 20.30 1.33 -10.04
N GLN A 51 21.22 1.58 -10.99
CA GLN A 51 22.64 1.30 -10.81
C GLN A 51 23.37 2.37 -9.99
N THR A 52 22.77 3.55 -9.83
CA THR A 52 23.34 4.63 -9.01
C THR A 52 23.18 4.29 -7.53
N ASP A 53 24.25 4.48 -6.77
CA ASP A 53 24.26 4.31 -5.33
C ASP A 53 23.29 5.28 -4.64
N ARG A 54 22.72 4.86 -3.50
CA ARG A 54 21.77 5.67 -2.73
C ARG A 54 22.37 7.00 -2.27
N LYS A 55 23.68 7.06 -1.98
CA LYS A 55 24.36 8.31 -1.59
C LYS A 55 24.43 9.31 -2.73
N SER A 56 24.31 8.84 -3.97
CA SER A 56 24.32 9.65 -5.19
C SER A 56 22.91 9.90 -5.74
N GLY A 57 21.86 9.59 -4.96
CA GLY A 57 20.47 9.83 -5.33
C GLY A 57 19.81 8.71 -6.14
N GLY A 58 20.46 7.56 -6.30
CA GLY A 58 19.86 6.38 -6.91
C GLY A 58 19.06 5.52 -5.93
N LEU A 59 18.42 4.48 -6.45
CA LEU A 59 17.62 3.52 -5.66
C LEU A 59 18.49 2.39 -5.08
N GLY A 60 19.59 2.07 -5.76
CA GLY A 60 20.39 0.88 -5.51
C GLY A 60 19.59 -0.42 -5.64
N HIS A 61 20.06 -1.48 -5.00
CA HIS A 61 19.36 -2.77 -5.01
C HIS A 61 18.03 -2.70 -4.24
N LEU A 62 16.94 -3.10 -4.92
CA LEU A 62 15.60 -3.22 -4.36
C LEU A 62 15.25 -4.68 -4.12
N LYS A 63 14.56 -4.95 -3.00
CA LYS A 63 14.05 -6.30 -2.65
C LYS A 63 12.59 -6.51 -3.05
N TYR A 64 12.03 -5.57 -3.78
CA TYR A 64 10.64 -5.55 -4.19
C TYR A 64 10.53 -5.00 -5.61
N PRO A 65 9.53 -5.43 -6.38
CA PRO A 65 9.35 -5.01 -7.76
C PRO A 65 9.03 -3.52 -7.88
N LEU A 66 9.67 -2.89 -8.87
CA LEU A 66 9.39 -1.53 -9.31
C LEU A 66 8.48 -1.60 -10.54
N VAL A 67 7.24 -1.12 -10.43
CA VAL A 67 6.21 -1.26 -11.45
C VAL A 67 6.05 0.04 -12.23
N SER A 68 6.03 -0.05 -13.56
CA SER A 68 5.88 1.08 -14.47
C SER A 68 4.45 1.19 -14.99
N ASP A 69 3.77 2.30 -14.66
CA ASP A 69 2.40 2.62 -15.07
C ASP A 69 2.40 3.62 -16.25
N ILE A 70 3.02 3.23 -17.36
CA ILE A 70 3.19 4.10 -18.56
C ILE A 70 1.83 4.56 -19.10
N THR A 71 0.83 3.66 -19.08
CA THR A 71 -0.52 3.94 -19.59
C THR A 71 -1.33 4.83 -18.64
N LYS A 72 -0.84 5.04 -17.40
CA LYS A 72 -1.51 5.77 -16.31
C LYS A 72 -2.85 5.15 -15.90
N SER A 73 -3.13 3.93 -16.36
CA SER A 73 -4.39 3.23 -16.12
C SER A 73 -4.51 2.83 -14.65
N THR A 74 -3.40 2.43 -14.03
CA THR A 74 -3.34 2.03 -12.62
C THR A 74 -3.52 3.24 -11.71
N SER A 75 -2.76 4.31 -11.96
CA SER A 75 -2.88 5.56 -11.21
C SER A 75 -4.29 6.13 -11.30
N LYS A 76 -4.93 6.01 -12.46
CA LYS A 76 -6.32 6.42 -12.67
C LYS A 76 -7.32 5.51 -11.96
N SER A 77 -7.14 4.19 -12.00
CA SER A 77 -8.05 3.22 -11.39
C SER A 77 -8.03 3.33 -9.86
N TYR A 78 -6.86 3.59 -9.26
CA TYR A 78 -6.71 3.86 -7.83
C TYR A 78 -7.03 5.31 -7.44
N GLY A 79 -7.36 6.18 -8.40
CA GLY A 79 -7.79 7.56 -8.13
C GLY A 79 -6.69 8.50 -7.65
N VAL A 80 -5.42 8.17 -7.91
CA VAL A 80 -4.25 8.95 -7.48
C VAL A 80 -3.62 9.76 -8.60
N LEU A 81 -4.03 9.56 -9.86
CA LEU A 81 -3.54 10.34 -11.00
C LEU A 81 -3.98 11.81 -10.90
N ILE A 82 -3.03 12.73 -11.04
CA ILE A 82 -3.25 14.16 -11.29
C ILE A 82 -3.32 14.34 -12.82
N PRO A 83 -4.52 14.49 -13.43
CA PRO A 83 -4.65 14.41 -14.88
C PRO A 83 -3.84 15.48 -15.62
N ASP A 84 -3.83 16.70 -15.10
CA ASP A 84 -3.19 17.86 -15.74
C ASP A 84 -1.66 17.78 -15.73
N GLN A 85 -1.09 17.07 -14.75
CA GLN A 85 0.36 16.89 -14.61
C GLN A 85 0.82 15.52 -15.11
N GLY A 86 -0.11 14.57 -15.28
CA GLY A 86 0.19 13.23 -15.75
C GLY A 86 1.02 12.39 -14.77
N ILE A 87 1.02 12.74 -13.48
CA ILE A 87 1.76 12.05 -12.41
C ILE A 87 0.79 11.60 -11.31
N ALA A 88 1.19 10.60 -10.52
CA ALA A 88 0.41 10.15 -9.37
C ALA A 88 0.72 10.96 -8.10
N LEU A 89 -0.30 11.20 -7.28
CA LEU A 89 -0.14 11.55 -5.86
C LEU A 89 0.59 10.43 -5.11
N ARG A 90 1.05 10.71 -3.89
CA ARG A 90 1.74 9.73 -3.05
C ARG A 90 0.74 8.81 -2.35
N GLY A 91 0.04 8.00 -3.15
CA GLY A 91 -0.92 7.00 -2.70
C GLY A 91 -0.25 5.71 -2.24
N LEU A 92 -0.68 5.20 -1.09
CA LEU A 92 -0.35 3.88 -0.55
C LEU A 92 -1.66 3.15 -0.25
N PHE A 93 -1.72 1.88 -0.59
CA PHE A 93 -2.86 1.01 -0.33
C PHE A 93 -2.38 -0.27 0.34
N ILE A 94 -3.08 -0.72 1.38
CA ILE A 94 -2.91 -2.06 1.95
C ILE A 94 -4.09 -2.89 1.48
N ILE A 95 -3.80 -4.00 0.83
CA ILE A 95 -4.77 -4.92 0.23
C ILE A 95 -4.62 -6.26 0.95
N ASP A 96 -5.73 -6.85 1.37
CA ASP A 96 -5.73 -8.16 2.02
C ASP A 96 -5.63 -9.32 1.02
N LYS A 97 -5.63 -10.55 1.55
CA LYS A 97 -5.51 -11.78 0.76
C LYS A 97 -6.73 -12.06 -0.11
N GLU A 98 -7.85 -11.42 0.18
CA GLU A 98 -9.11 -11.47 -0.55
C GLU A 98 -9.15 -10.39 -1.66
N GLY A 99 -8.09 -9.58 -1.79
CA GLY A 99 -7.99 -8.52 -2.78
C GLY A 99 -8.81 -7.27 -2.40
N VAL A 100 -9.20 -7.09 -1.15
CA VAL A 100 -9.96 -5.95 -0.64
C VAL A 100 -9.00 -4.89 -0.09
N ILE A 101 -9.24 -3.63 -0.44
CA ILE A 101 -8.48 -2.50 0.11
C ILE A 101 -8.88 -2.30 1.58
N GLN A 102 -7.95 -2.46 2.50
CA GLN A 102 -8.18 -2.31 3.93
C GLN A 102 -7.68 -0.97 4.48
N HIS A 103 -6.71 -0.36 3.81
CA HIS A 103 -6.18 0.95 4.19
C HIS A 103 -5.74 1.75 2.98
N SER A 104 -5.87 3.07 3.06
CA SER A 104 -5.31 4.01 2.09
C SER A 104 -4.73 5.24 2.78
N THR A 105 -3.54 5.65 2.35
CA THR A 105 -2.93 6.95 2.69
C THR A 105 -2.57 7.66 1.41
N ILE A 106 -3.05 8.90 1.22
CA ILE A 106 -2.79 9.70 0.03
C ILE A 106 -2.21 11.05 0.46
N ASN A 107 -0.91 11.23 0.23
CA ASN A 107 -0.23 12.48 0.53
C ASN A 107 -0.03 13.32 -0.75
N ASN A 108 0.01 14.65 -0.57
CA ASN A 108 0.43 15.55 -1.64
C ASN A 108 1.92 15.36 -1.97
N LEU A 109 2.37 15.82 -3.14
CA LEU A 109 3.70 15.56 -3.70
C LEU A 109 4.86 16.01 -2.80
N ALA A 110 4.65 17.02 -1.95
CA ALA A 110 5.67 17.54 -1.04
C ALA A 110 5.81 16.78 0.29
N ILE A 111 4.92 15.81 0.58
CA ILE A 111 4.83 15.20 1.91
C ILE A 111 5.14 13.69 1.81
N GLY A 112 6.24 13.27 2.44
CA GLY A 112 6.62 11.87 2.53
C GLY A 112 5.61 11.01 3.31
N ARG A 113 5.68 9.69 3.14
CA ARG A 113 4.90 8.71 3.90
C ARG A 113 5.73 8.13 5.05
N SER A 114 5.06 7.52 6.03
CA SER A 114 5.72 6.81 7.13
C SER A 114 5.69 5.30 6.90
N VAL A 115 6.87 4.68 6.89
CA VAL A 115 7.00 3.22 6.82
C VAL A 115 6.53 2.58 8.12
N ASP A 116 6.82 3.22 9.27
CA ASP A 116 6.43 2.71 10.57
C ASP A 116 4.91 2.64 10.71
N GLU A 117 4.17 3.65 10.23
CA GLU A 117 2.70 3.58 10.28
C GLU A 117 2.10 2.59 9.31
N THR A 118 2.73 2.44 8.13
CA THR A 118 2.33 1.40 7.19
C THR A 118 2.48 0.02 7.84
N LYS A 119 3.59 -0.21 8.54
CA LYS A 119 3.87 -1.47 9.25
C LYS A 119 2.88 -1.71 10.39
N ILE A 120 2.63 -0.70 11.23
CA ILE A 120 1.68 -0.80 12.35
C ILE A 120 0.27 -1.13 11.82
N THR A 121 -0.17 -0.42 10.78
CA THR A 121 -1.48 -0.65 10.17
C THR A 121 -1.59 -2.06 9.57
N LEU A 122 -0.55 -2.55 8.89
CA LEU A 122 -0.51 -3.92 8.37
C LEU A 122 -0.59 -4.96 9.49
N GLN A 123 0.15 -4.75 10.59
CA GLN A 123 0.11 -5.65 11.75
C GLN A 123 -1.25 -5.64 12.44
N ALA A 124 -1.92 -4.48 12.52
CA ALA A 124 -3.27 -4.37 13.07
C ALA A 124 -4.28 -5.12 12.19
N LEU A 125 -4.18 -5.00 10.86
CA LEU A 125 -5.00 -5.76 9.92
C LEU A 125 -4.81 -7.27 10.11
N GLN A 126 -3.57 -7.74 10.15
CA GLN A 126 -3.27 -9.17 10.38
C GLN A 126 -3.83 -9.65 11.72
N TYR A 127 -3.70 -8.85 12.78
CA TYR A 127 -4.22 -9.18 14.11
C TYR A 127 -5.74 -9.38 14.11
N VAL A 128 -6.51 -8.47 13.51
CA VAL A 128 -7.99 -8.60 13.48
C VAL A 128 -8.47 -9.70 12.55
N GLN A 129 -7.70 -10.05 11.50
CA GLN A 129 -8.00 -11.21 10.66
C GLN A 129 -7.75 -12.54 11.40
N GLU A 130 -6.72 -12.61 12.24
CA GLU A 130 -6.45 -13.77 13.11
C GLU A 130 -7.38 -13.83 14.34
N ASN A 131 -7.91 -12.67 14.77
CA ASN A 131 -8.78 -12.52 15.94
C ASN A 131 -10.09 -11.80 15.55
N PRO A 132 -11.01 -12.47 14.83
CA PRO A 132 -12.17 -11.83 14.20
C PRO A 132 -13.19 -11.22 15.20
N ASP A 133 -13.13 -11.60 16.47
CA ASP A 133 -13.96 -11.04 17.54
C ASP A 133 -13.34 -9.79 18.20
N GLU A 134 -12.23 -9.27 17.66
CA GLU A 134 -11.47 -8.16 18.23
C GLU A 134 -11.22 -7.02 17.23
N VAL A 135 -10.98 -5.83 17.77
CA VAL A 135 -10.59 -4.63 17.04
C VAL A 135 -9.39 -3.97 17.71
N CYS A 136 -8.56 -3.31 16.89
CA CYS A 136 -7.41 -2.53 17.34
C CYS A 136 -7.83 -1.08 17.68
N PRO A 137 -7.62 -0.60 18.92
CA PRO A 137 -7.85 0.78 19.31
C PRO A 137 -6.93 1.79 18.61
N ALA A 138 -7.20 3.09 18.82
CA ALA A 138 -6.34 4.15 18.30
C ALA A 138 -4.90 4.03 18.85
N GLY A 139 -3.91 4.07 17.95
CA GLY A 139 -2.50 3.98 18.32
C GLY A 139 -2.03 2.57 18.70
N TRP A 140 -2.86 1.55 18.53
CA TRP A 140 -2.54 0.16 18.86
C TRP A 140 -1.23 -0.30 18.21
N LYS A 141 -0.43 -1.03 18.99
CA LYS A 141 0.79 -1.71 18.55
C LYS A 141 0.78 -3.18 18.94
N PRO A 142 1.57 -4.04 18.27
CA PRO A 142 1.70 -5.44 18.65
C PRO A 142 2.06 -5.61 20.13
N GLY A 143 1.26 -6.41 20.84
CA GLY A 143 1.40 -6.66 22.28
C GLY A 143 0.54 -5.74 23.16
N GLU A 144 -0.07 -4.70 22.61
CA GLU A 144 -1.04 -3.87 23.34
C GLU A 144 -2.43 -4.49 23.35
N LYS A 145 -3.25 -4.08 24.32
CA LYS A 145 -4.62 -4.58 24.47
C LYS A 145 -5.49 -4.17 23.27
N SER A 146 -6.15 -5.16 22.69
CA SER A 146 -7.26 -5.01 21.77
C SER A 146 -8.59 -4.87 22.53
N MET A 147 -9.69 -4.69 21.79
CA MET A 147 -11.04 -4.57 22.34
C MET A 147 -12.01 -5.45 21.56
N LYS A 148 -13.00 -6.04 22.24
CA LYS A 148 -14.13 -6.69 21.56
C LYS A 148 -15.17 -5.64 21.13
N PRO A 149 -15.62 -5.61 19.86
CA PRO A 149 -16.57 -4.62 19.37
C PRO A 149 -18.02 -4.92 19.79
N ASP A 150 -18.24 -5.15 21.09
CA ASP A 150 -19.55 -5.35 21.71
C ASP A 150 -19.73 -4.36 22.88
N PRO A 151 -20.89 -3.68 23.03
CA PRO A 151 -21.09 -2.67 24.09
C PRO A 151 -20.95 -3.18 25.53
N LYS A 152 -21.12 -4.48 25.78
CA LYS A 152 -20.93 -5.08 27.11
C LYS A 152 -19.48 -5.53 27.28
N LEU A 153 -18.90 -6.21 26.30
CA LEU A 153 -17.55 -6.78 26.38
C LEU A 153 -16.44 -5.71 26.26
N SER A 154 -16.69 -4.62 25.53
CA SER A 154 -15.74 -3.49 25.43
C SER A 154 -15.45 -2.82 26.77
N LYS A 155 -16.31 -2.97 27.78
CA LYS A 155 -16.08 -2.42 29.13
C LYS A 155 -14.84 -2.98 29.80
N ASP A 156 -14.44 -4.22 29.48
CA ASP A 156 -13.23 -4.83 30.02
C ASP A 156 -11.98 -4.09 29.55
N TYR A 157 -12.00 -3.59 28.30
CA TYR A 157 -10.95 -2.73 27.76
C TYR A 157 -10.95 -1.37 28.47
N PHE A 158 -12.10 -0.68 28.50
CA PHE A 158 -12.21 0.66 29.10
C PHE A 158 -11.96 0.69 30.61
N ALA A 159 -12.13 -0.41 31.33
CA ALA A 159 -11.80 -0.50 32.75
C ALA A 159 -10.29 -0.63 33.00
N ALA A 160 -9.51 -0.99 31.99
CA ALA A 160 -8.09 -1.32 32.12
C ALA A 160 -7.14 -0.33 31.45
N VAL A 161 -7.68 0.74 30.85
CA VAL A 161 -6.97 1.87 30.23
C VAL A 161 -7.30 3.11 31.05
#